data_AF-A0A3D5AIB4-F1
#
_entry.id   AF-A0A3D5AIB4-F1
#
_cell.length_a   1.000
_cell.length_b   1.000
_cell.length_c   1.000
_cell.angle_alpha   90.00
_cell.angle_beta   90.00
_cell.angle_gamma   90.00
#
_symmetry.space_group_name_H-M   'P 1'
#
loop_
_entity.id
_entity.type
_entity.pdbx_description
1 polymer ?
#
loop_
_entity_poly.entity_id
_entity_poly.type
_entity_poly.pdbx_seq_one_letter_code
_entity_poly.pdbx_strand_id
1 'polypeptide(L)'
;LVTGRAQEGRELLRNYAATLSEGMLANTADGGTVGYNTADATLWFIHAIERHVRLTGDTDLEAELWPALESVLKAHLNGTRFGIKADPVDGLLSQGAEGEALTWMDARVDGVPVTPRRGKAVEINALWCNALAYLKNDLHPIAVASFRRTFGGGSWLRDTAEDAALRPNQLLAFSLPNAPMEPDAAMLQRIGDALLTPFGLRSLAPWAEGYGPSHDGTLAERDYAYHQGTVWPWLIGPYATARAKAGLPVDELLVGLLAHLGDYGLGSVSETLHGSAPHGATGCPFQAWSVAELGRSSAL
;
A
#
# COMPACT_ATOMS: atom_id res chain seq x y z
N LEU A 1 -17.62 0.91 1.87
CA LEU A 1 -18.16 1.24 0.52
C LEU A 1 -18.84 0.04 -0.14
N VAL A 2 -18.13 -1.05 -0.50
CA VAL A 2 -18.72 -2.21 -1.20
C VAL A 2 -19.91 -2.84 -0.45
N THR A 3 -19.90 -2.79 0.88
CA THR A 3 -20.98 -3.33 1.73
C THR A 3 -22.14 -2.36 1.97
N GLY A 4 -22.24 -1.24 1.24
CA GLY A 4 -23.26 -0.21 1.46
C GLY A 4 -23.08 0.67 2.71
N ARG A 5 -22.03 0.44 3.50
CA ARG A 5 -21.68 1.20 4.72
C ARG A 5 -20.94 2.51 4.41
N ALA A 6 -21.60 3.40 3.68
CA ALA A 6 -21.01 4.68 3.28
C ALA A 6 -21.00 5.68 4.44
N GLN A 7 -22.04 5.71 5.26
CA GLN A 7 -22.15 6.63 6.39
C GLN A 7 -21.07 6.36 7.46
N GLU A 8 -20.79 5.09 7.77
CA GLU A 8 -19.71 4.75 8.70
C GLU A 8 -18.35 5.13 8.13
N GLY A 9 -18.13 4.96 6.83
CA GLY A 9 -16.92 5.43 6.15
C GLY A 9 -16.75 6.95 6.25
N ARG A 10 -17.84 7.69 6.06
CA ARG A 10 -17.89 9.15 6.19
C ARG A 10 -17.48 9.63 7.58
N GLU A 11 -18.02 8.99 8.62
CA GLU A 11 -17.68 9.31 10.02
C GLU A 11 -16.22 8.95 10.35
N LEU A 12 -15.73 7.82 9.84
CA LEU A 12 -14.33 7.42 10.01
C LEU A 12 -13.37 8.45 9.41
N LEU A 13 -13.65 8.93 8.19
CA LEU A 13 -12.83 9.94 7.52
C LEU A 13 -12.77 11.25 8.31
N ARG A 14 -13.90 11.70 8.86
CA ARG A 14 -13.95 12.89 9.74
C ARG A 14 -13.11 12.71 11.00
N ASN A 15 -13.22 11.54 11.64
CA ASN A 15 -12.48 11.24 12.86
C ASN A 15 -10.96 11.23 12.61
N TYR A 16 -10.51 10.65 11.50
CA TYR A 16 -9.09 10.69 11.15
C TYR A 16 -8.61 12.10 10.79
N ALA A 17 -9.42 12.91 10.10
CA ALA A 17 -9.06 14.30 9.82
C ALA A 17 -8.74 15.09 11.10
N ALA A 18 -9.47 14.85 12.19
CA ALA A 18 -9.26 15.48 13.49
C ALA A 18 -7.94 15.06 14.18
N THR A 19 -7.27 14.02 13.69
CA THR A 19 -5.98 13.56 14.23
C THR A 19 -4.77 14.14 13.49
N LEU A 20 -4.98 14.94 12.44
CA LEU A 20 -3.87 15.49 11.65
C LEU A 20 -2.95 16.36 12.50
N SER A 21 -1.65 16.10 12.39
CA SER A 21 -0.60 16.88 13.05
C SER A 21 0.61 17.02 12.13
N GLU A 22 0.97 18.26 11.79
CA GLU A 22 2.10 18.59 10.91
C GLU A 22 2.09 17.81 9.57
N GLY A 23 0.90 17.66 8.98
CA GLY A 23 0.72 16.95 7.70
C GLY A 23 0.66 15.42 7.80
N MET A 24 0.73 14.87 9.00
CA MET A 24 0.74 13.43 9.24
C MET A 24 -0.51 13.00 10.00
N LEU A 25 -1.01 11.81 9.69
CA LEU A 25 -2.06 11.17 10.47
C LEU A 25 -1.49 10.41 11.66
N ALA A 26 -2.30 10.30 12.70
CA ALA A 26 -2.03 9.44 13.82
C ALA A 26 -1.92 7.98 13.35
N ASN A 27 -0.82 7.34 13.70
CA ASN A 27 -0.63 5.91 13.62
C ASN A 27 -0.73 5.31 15.02
N THR A 28 -1.38 4.16 15.16
CA THR A 28 -1.36 3.42 16.44
C THR A 28 -0.39 2.27 16.26
N ALA A 29 0.83 2.42 16.79
CA ALA A 29 1.81 1.35 16.77
C ALA A 29 1.39 0.21 17.71
N ASP A 30 1.96 -0.98 17.48
CA ASP A 30 1.80 -2.17 18.33
C ASP A 30 2.28 -1.87 19.76
N GLY A 31 1.33 -1.52 20.63
CA GLY A 31 1.60 -0.98 21.97
C GLY A 31 0.61 0.10 22.41
N GLY A 32 -0.29 0.55 21.53
CA GLY A 32 -1.40 1.45 21.88
C GLY A 32 -0.99 2.91 22.09
N THR A 33 0.26 3.26 21.75
CA THR A 33 0.73 4.65 21.77
C THR A 33 0.47 5.28 20.41
N VAL A 34 -0.16 6.46 20.41
CA VAL A 34 -0.36 7.25 19.20
C VAL A 34 0.98 7.86 18.79
N GLY A 35 1.45 7.48 17.60
CA GLY A 35 2.64 8.03 16.94
C GLY A 35 2.29 8.76 15.65
N TYR A 36 3.26 9.47 15.08
CA TYR A 36 3.14 10.13 13.78
C TYR A 36 4.28 9.70 12.87
N ASN A 37 4.52 8.40 12.75
CA ASN A 37 5.69 7.77 12.13
C ASN A 37 5.34 6.99 10.85
N THR A 38 4.53 7.59 9.98
CA THR A 38 4.02 6.96 8.74
C THR A 38 4.09 7.95 7.59
N ALA A 39 4.68 7.53 6.47
CA ALA A 39 4.75 8.29 5.23
C ALA A 39 3.57 8.00 4.29
N ASP A 40 2.87 6.88 4.47
CA ASP A 40 1.78 6.41 3.61
C ASP A 40 0.39 6.80 4.13
N ALA A 41 0.16 6.86 5.44
CA ALA A 41 -1.18 6.97 6.02
C ALA A 41 -1.98 8.17 5.48
N THR A 42 -1.35 9.35 5.40
CA THR A 42 -2.04 10.54 4.90
C THR A 42 -2.35 10.44 3.40
N LEU A 43 -1.53 9.73 2.63
CA LEU A 43 -1.78 9.51 1.22
C LEU A 43 -2.92 8.49 1.01
N TRP A 44 -2.99 7.46 1.85
CA TRP A 44 -4.14 6.55 1.93
C TRP A 44 -5.42 7.27 2.33
N PHE A 45 -5.34 8.24 3.23
CA PHE A 45 -6.48 9.05 3.62
C PHE A 45 -7.03 9.90 2.49
N ILE A 46 -6.17 10.58 1.72
CA ILE A 46 -6.58 11.30 0.50
C ILE A 46 -7.23 10.33 -0.48
N HIS A 47 -6.62 9.17 -0.71
CA HIS A 47 -7.18 8.13 -1.56
C HIS A 47 -8.57 7.66 -1.07
N ALA A 48 -8.75 7.45 0.23
CA ALA A 48 -10.00 7.00 0.80
C ALA A 48 -11.12 8.04 0.65
N ILE A 49 -10.82 9.33 0.82
CA ILE A 49 -11.76 10.43 0.55
C ILE A 49 -12.16 10.44 -0.92
N GLU A 50 -11.19 10.42 -1.83
CA GLU A 50 -11.46 10.38 -3.27
C GLU A 50 -12.37 9.20 -3.63
N ARG A 51 -12.07 8.00 -3.11
CA ARG A 51 -12.87 6.80 -3.37
C ARG A 51 -14.28 6.92 -2.81
N HIS A 52 -14.45 7.47 -1.60
CA HIS A 52 -15.76 7.73 -1.02
C HIS A 52 -16.56 8.66 -1.92
N VAL A 53 -16.03 9.85 -2.21
CA VAL A 53 -16.71 10.88 -3.01
C VAL A 53 -17.07 10.37 -4.40
N ARG A 54 -16.14 9.72 -5.11
CA ARG A 54 -16.40 9.17 -6.46
C ARG A 54 -17.50 8.11 -6.48
N LEU A 55 -17.65 7.33 -5.41
CA LEU A 55 -18.63 6.24 -5.36
C LEU A 55 -19.99 6.67 -4.79
N THR A 56 -20.02 7.66 -3.90
CA THR A 56 -21.25 8.09 -3.21
C THR A 56 -21.81 9.40 -3.75
N GLY A 57 -20.99 10.21 -4.42
CA GLY A 57 -21.35 11.58 -4.80
C GLY A 57 -21.40 12.57 -3.63
N ASP A 58 -20.80 12.22 -2.49
CA ASP A 58 -20.82 13.03 -1.24
C ASP A 58 -19.89 14.25 -1.34
N THR A 59 -20.29 15.25 -2.13
CA THR A 59 -19.55 16.51 -2.30
C THR A 59 -19.55 17.37 -1.04
N ASP A 60 -20.49 17.16 -0.12
CA ASP A 60 -20.53 17.87 1.16
C ASP A 60 -19.37 17.44 2.06
N LEU A 61 -19.10 16.13 2.15
CA LEU A 61 -17.91 15.62 2.84
C LEU A 61 -16.62 16.11 2.17
N GLU A 62 -16.59 16.12 0.83
CA GLU A 62 -15.42 16.62 0.08
C GLU A 62 -15.11 18.08 0.47
N ALA A 63 -16.12 18.95 0.42
CA ALA A 63 -15.97 20.36 0.77
C ALA A 63 -15.57 20.55 2.25
N GLU A 64 -16.13 19.74 3.15
CA GLU A 64 -15.80 19.75 4.58
C GLU A 64 -14.34 19.38 4.85
N LEU A 65 -13.83 18.33 4.19
CA LEU A 65 -12.47 17.82 4.40
C LEU A 65 -11.41 18.51 3.55
N TRP A 66 -11.82 19.30 2.55
CA TRP A 66 -10.90 19.99 1.64
C TRP A 66 -9.79 20.80 2.35
N PRO A 67 -10.08 21.62 3.40
CA PRO A 67 -9.04 22.36 4.11
C PRO A 67 -7.98 21.45 4.76
N ALA A 68 -8.40 20.26 5.24
CA ALA A 68 -7.49 19.27 5.78
C ALA A 68 -6.56 18.71 4.69
N LEU A 69 -7.10 18.42 3.50
CA LEU A 69 -6.30 17.95 2.36
C LEU A 69 -5.31 19.00 1.87
N GLU A 70 -5.71 20.28 1.83
CA GLU A 70 -4.79 21.37 1.50
C GLU A 70 -3.67 21.53 2.53
N SER A 71 -3.98 21.36 3.81
CA SER A 71 -2.99 21.38 4.90
C SER A 71 -1.96 20.26 4.72
N VAL A 72 -2.41 19.04 4.40
CA VAL A 72 -1.56 17.90 4.10
C VAL A 72 -0.63 18.18 2.92
N LEU A 73 -1.19 18.68 1.81
CA LEU A 73 -0.42 19.02 0.62
C LEU A 73 0.67 20.05 0.94
N LYS A 74 0.31 21.15 1.61
CA LYS A 74 1.27 22.20 2.01
C LYS A 74 2.38 21.63 2.90
N ALA A 75 2.03 20.77 3.85
CA ALA A 75 2.99 20.15 4.75
C ALA A 75 3.98 19.24 3.98
N HIS A 76 3.51 18.42 3.04
CA HIS A 76 4.39 17.57 2.22
C HIS A 76 5.28 18.38 1.26
N LEU A 77 4.82 19.54 0.77
CA LEU A 77 5.65 20.45 -0.03
C LEU A 77 6.74 21.15 0.81
N ASN A 78 6.41 21.54 2.05
CA ASN A 78 7.35 22.22 2.94
C ASN A 78 8.32 21.26 3.64
N GLY A 79 7.86 20.03 3.89
CA GLY A 79 8.51 19.00 4.68
C GLY A 79 7.78 18.75 5.99
N THR A 80 7.55 17.49 6.33
CA THR A 80 6.99 17.05 7.62
C THR A 80 8.08 16.44 8.51
N ARG A 81 7.67 15.75 9.59
CA ARG A 81 8.59 14.93 10.39
C ARG A 81 9.28 13.88 9.52
N PHE A 82 10.43 13.41 9.99
CA PHE A 82 11.23 12.35 9.35
C PHE A 82 11.63 12.63 7.89
N GLY A 83 11.77 13.91 7.54
CA GLY A 83 12.23 14.31 6.22
C GLY A 83 11.28 13.96 5.07
N ILE A 84 10.01 13.66 5.37
CA ILE A 84 9.01 13.40 4.33
C ILE A 84 8.73 14.72 3.61
N LYS A 85 9.14 14.79 2.35
CA LYS A 85 9.07 16.04 1.58
C LYS A 85 9.06 15.77 0.08
N ALA A 86 8.28 16.57 -0.65
CA ALA A 86 8.32 16.62 -2.10
C ALA A 86 9.60 17.33 -2.56
N ASP A 87 10.34 16.67 -3.42
CA ASP A 87 11.50 17.25 -4.10
C ASP A 87 11.01 18.30 -5.12
N PRO A 88 11.45 19.57 -5.03
CA PRO A 88 10.98 20.61 -5.94
C PRO A 88 11.46 20.43 -7.38
N VAL A 89 12.49 19.61 -7.62
CA VAL A 89 13.05 19.39 -8.96
C VAL A 89 12.24 18.33 -9.71
N ASP A 90 12.00 17.19 -9.06
CA ASP A 90 11.38 16.04 -9.73
C ASP A 90 9.94 15.76 -9.29
N GLY A 91 9.46 16.43 -8.24
CA GLY A 91 8.10 16.35 -7.74
C GLY A 91 7.78 15.09 -6.93
N LEU A 92 8.76 14.21 -6.70
CA LEU A 92 8.59 12.96 -5.96
C LEU A 92 8.75 13.19 -4.45
N LEU A 93 8.00 12.42 -3.65
CA LEU A 93 8.19 12.36 -2.21
C LEU A 93 9.41 11.51 -1.87
N SER A 94 10.33 12.11 -1.12
CA SER A 94 11.37 11.41 -0.38
C SER A 94 10.94 11.30 1.09
N GLN A 95 11.35 10.24 1.77
CA GLN A 95 11.13 10.03 3.20
C GLN A 95 12.33 9.34 3.85
N GLY A 96 12.48 9.49 5.15
CA GLY A 96 13.34 8.63 5.95
C GLY A 96 14.11 9.41 7.01
N ALA A 97 14.27 8.77 8.16
CA ALA A 97 15.20 9.18 9.21
C ALA A 97 16.00 7.96 9.68
N GLU A 98 17.15 8.20 10.28
CA GLU A 98 17.95 7.13 10.87
C GLU A 98 17.13 6.36 11.91
N GLY A 99 17.31 5.04 11.94
CA GLY A 99 16.48 4.15 12.75
C GLY A 99 15.02 3.99 12.30
N GLU A 100 14.48 4.78 11.37
CA GLU A 100 13.03 4.74 11.08
C GLU A 100 12.61 3.82 9.92
N ALA A 101 11.42 3.23 10.08
CA ALA A 101 10.66 2.50 9.08
C ALA A 101 9.27 3.15 8.95
N LEU A 102 9.02 3.85 7.84
CA LEU A 102 7.87 4.77 7.68
C LEU A 102 6.85 4.29 6.63
N THR A 103 7.09 3.14 5.99
CA THR A 103 6.15 2.52 5.04
C THR A 103 5.46 1.35 5.70
N TRP A 104 4.33 0.87 5.16
CA TRP A 104 3.66 -0.35 5.65
C TRP A 104 4.56 -1.59 5.83
N MET A 105 5.73 -1.63 5.18
CA MET A 105 6.79 -2.60 5.47
C MET A 105 7.69 -2.13 6.64
N ASP A 106 7.16 -2.10 7.87
CA ASP A 106 7.76 -1.41 9.04
C ASP A 106 8.38 -2.32 10.12
N ALA A 107 8.45 -3.64 9.89
CA ALA A 107 9.05 -4.59 10.84
C ALA A 107 10.50 -4.25 11.25
N ARG A 108 10.82 -4.56 12.51
CA ARG A 108 12.11 -4.27 13.15
C ARG A 108 12.63 -5.46 13.94
N VAL A 109 13.94 -5.69 13.90
CA VAL A 109 14.63 -6.61 14.81
C VAL A 109 15.59 -5.79 15.67
N ASP A 110 15.44 -5.86 16.98
CA ASP A 110 16.24 -5.10 17.96
C ASP A 110 16.29 -3.58 17.64
N GLY A 111 15.15 -3.04 17.20
CA GLY A 111 14.98 -1.63 16.85
C GLY A 111 15.47 -1.25 15.45
N VAL A 112 16.13 -2.17 14.72
CA VAL A 112 16.65 -1.96 13.37
C VAL A 112 15.60 -2.35 12.33
N PRO A 113 15.22 -1.45 11.40
CA PRO A 113 14.32 -1.80 10.30
C PRO A 113 14.85 -2.98 9.46
N VAL A 114 14.00 -3.98 9.24
CA VAL A 114 14.33 -5.15 8.39
C VAL A 114 14.30 -4.78 6.91
N THR A 115 13.32 -3.98 6.51
CA THR A 115 13.10 -3.51 5.14
C THR A 115 13.24 -1.99 5.08
N PRO A 116 14.47 -1.43 5.15
CA PRO A 116 14.66 0.01 5.07
C PRO A 116 14.37 0.51 3.65
N ARG A 117 13.25 1.23 3.49
CA ARG A 117 12.79 1.71 2.18
C ARG A 117 12.90 3.24 2.04
N ARG A 118 13.96 3.80 2.63
CA ARG A 118 14.25 5.25 2.68
C ARG A 118 14.46 5.84 1.28
N GLY A 119 14.34 7.15 1.18
CA GLY A 119 14.34 7.87 -0.08
C GLY A 119 12.97 7.81 -0.74
N LYS A 120 12.93 7.44 -2.02
CA LYS A 120 11.71 7.45 -2.84
C LYS A 120 11.20 6.02 -3.02
N ALA A 121 10.23 5.61 -2.20
CA ALA A 121 9.55 4.32 -2.33
C ALA A 121 8.47 4.38 -3.41
N VAL A 122 8.29 3.28 -4.16
CA VAL A 122 7.44 3.24 -5.35
C VAL A 122 5.96 3.48 -5.04
N GLU A 123 5.43 2.87 -3.98
CA GLU A 123 4.02 2.98 -3.60
C GLU A 123 3.70 4.31 -2.94
N ILE A 124 4.63 4.87 -2.15
CA ILE A 124 4.52 6.24 -1.63
C ILE A 124 4.36 7.22 -2.78
N ASN A 125 5.20 7.09 -3.81
CA ASN A 125 5.16 7.99 -4.96
C ASN A 125 3.98 7.71 -5.90
N ALA A 126 3.49 6.47 -5.98
CA ALA A 126 2.24 6.17 -6.69
C ALA A 126 1.03 6.81 -6.00
N LEU A 127 0.93 6.69 -4.67
CA LEU A 127 -0.10 7.34 -3.87
C LEU A 127 0.02 8.86 -3.93
N TRP A 128 1.24 9.41 -3.95
CA TRP A 128 1.47 10.84 -4.11
C TRP A 128 1.02 11.37 -5.47
N CYS A 129 1.36 10.69 -6.56
CA CYS A 129 0.85 11.05 -7.88
C CYS A 129 -0.69 11.01 -7.90
N ASN A 130 -1.29 9.97 -7.31
CA ASN A 130 -2.74 9.87 -7.19
C ASN A 130 -3.34 11.04 -6.40
N ALA A 131 -2.72 11.42 -5.29
CA ALA A 131 -3.14 12.55 -4.45
C ALA A 131 -3.01 13.89 -5.19
N LEU A 132 -1.89 14.15 -5.86
CA LEU A 132 -1.68 15.37 -6.65
C LEU A 132 -2.72 15.50 -7.78
N ALA A 133 -3.09 14.39 -8.42
CA ALA A 133 -4.15 14.38 -9.43
C ALA A 133 -5.51 14.79 -8.84
N TYR A 134 -5.90 14.17 -7.72
CA TYR A 134 -7.17 14.46 -7.05
C TYR A 134 -7.23 15.91 -6.54
N LEU A 135 -6.12 16.40 -5.98
CA LEU A 135 -5.98 17.78 -5.51
C LEU A 135 -5.73 18.79 -6.64
N LYS A 136 -5.65 18.34 -7.90
CA LYS A 136 -5.43 19.16 -9.10
C LYS A 136 -4.20 20.06 -8.97
N ASN A 137 -3.13 19.54 -8.39
CA ASN A 137 -1.90 20.30 -8.17
C ASN A 137 -0.99 20.29 -9.40
N ASP A 138 -0.37 21.42 -9.71
CA ASP A 138 0.49 21.61 -10.89
C ASP A 138 1.76 20.75 -10.88
N LEU A 139 2.16 20.20 -9.73
CA LEU A 139 3.28 19.27 -9.62
C LEU A 139 2.96 17.89 -10.23
N HIS A 140 1.68 17.55 -10.40
CA HIS A 140 1.24 16.24 -10.88
C HIS A 140 1.94 15.76 -12.18
N PRO A 141 1.93 16.51 -13.30
CA PRO A 141 2.60 16.08 -14.53
C PRO A 141 4.11 15.89 -14.37
N ILE A 142 4.76 16.72 -13.54
CA ILE A 142 6.21 16.63 -13.26
C ILE A 142 6.48 15.33 -12.48
N ALA A 143 5.73 15.10 -11.40
CA ALA A 143 5.85 13.91 -10.56
C ALA A 143 5.61 12.63 -11.36
N VAL A 144 4.59 12.57 -12.21
CA VAL A 144 4.32 11.40 -13.07
C VAL A 144 5.44 11.15 -14.07
N ALA A 145 5.99 12.19 -14.70
CA ALA A 145 7.11 12.04 -15.63
C ALA A 145 8.37 11.53 -14.91
N SER A 146 8.65 12.05 -13.72
CA SER A 146 9.76 11.61 -12.88
C SER A 146 9.55 10.18 -12.37
N PHE A 147 8.34 9.83 -11.93
CA PHE A 147 7.98 8.48 -11.49
C PHE A 147 8.36 7.45 -12.54
N ARG A 148 7.95 7.66 -13.79
CA ARG A 148 8.24 6.76 -14.92
C ARG A 148 9.72 6.61 -15.19
N ARG A 149 10.51 7.69 -15.07
CA ARG A 149 11.97 7.65 -15.23
C ARG A 149 12.67 6.95 -14.07
N THR A 150 12.23 7.20 -12.84
CA THR A 150 12.90 6.72 -11.62
C THR A 150 12.64 5.24 -11.37
N PHE A 151 11.38 4.79 -11.50
CA PHE A 151 10.99 3.42 -11.17
C PHE A 151 10.89 2.49 -12.39
N GLY A 152 10.70 3.03 -13.59
CA GLY A 152 10.51 2.27 -14.82
C GLY A 152 11.80 1.77 -15.47
N GLY A 153 11.67 1.18 -16.67
CA GLY A 153 12.79 0.77 -17.52
C GLY A 153 13.27 -0.67 -17.33
N GLY A 154 12.73 -1.41 -16.37
CA GLY A 154 13.04 -2.83 -16.13
C GLY A 154 11.90 -3.78 -16.50
N SER A 155 12.10 -5.07 -16.20
CA SER A 155 11.09 -6.13 -16.30
C SER A 155 9.90 -5.90 -15.35
N TRP A 156 10.11 -5.14 -14.28
CA TRP A 156 9.16 -4.67 -13.29
C TRP A 156 9.63 -3.30 -12.78
N LEU A 157 8.80 -2.60 -12.02
CA LEU A 157 9.20 -1.33 -11.42
C LEU A 157 10.12 -1.57 -10.23
N ARG A 158 11.11 -0.69 -10.05
CA ARG A 158 11.98 -0.67 -8.86
C ARG A 158 11.13 -0.46 -7.60
N ASP A 159 11.51 -1.10 -6.50
CA ASP A 159 10.80 -0.97 -5.22
C ASP A 159 11.08 0.38 -4.54
N THR A 160 12.30 0.87 -4.68
CA THR A 160 12.68 2.25 -4.35
C THR A 160 13.52 2.84 -5.48
N ALA A 161 13.83 4.14 -5.42
CA ALA A 161 14.74 4.75 -6.40
C ALA A 161 16.11 4.06 -6.48
N GLU A 162 16.56 3.43 -5.39
CA GLU A 162 17.86 2.75 -5.29
C GLU A 162 17.75 1.22 -5.35
N ASP A 163 16.60 0.64 -4.99
CA ASP A 163 16.39 -0.81 -4.92
C ASP A 163 15.49 -1.34 -6.05
N ALA A 164 16.01 -2.28 -6.83
CA ALA A 164 15.30 -2.93 -7.95
C ALA A 164 14.65 -4.27 -7.57
N ALA A 165 14.60 -4.64 -6.28
CA ALA A 165 13.97 -5.86 -5.80
C ALA A 165 12.53 -6.00 -6.32
N LEU A 166 12.15 -7.22 -6.71
CA LEU A 166 10.79 -7.51 -7.15
C LEU A 166 9.89 -7.64 -5.91
N ARG A 167 9.11 -6.57 -5.68
CA ARG A 167 8.13 -6.46 -4.61
C ARG A 167 6.74 -6.08 -5.15
N PRO A 168 5.66 -6.37 -4.41
CA PRO A 168 4.30 -6.12 -4.87
C PRO A 168 3.88 -4.64 -4.75
N ASN A 169 4.66 -3.80 -4.06
CA ASN A 169 4.40 -2.37 -3.87
C ASN A 169 4.11 -1.63 -5.18
N GLN A 170 4.79 -2.02 -6.26
CA GLN A 170 4.61 -1.46 -7.60
C GLN A 170 3.19 -1.59 -8.14
N LEU A 171 2.36 -2.52 -7.62
CA LEU A 171 0.98 -2.68 -8.08
C LEU A 171 0.12 -1.45 -7.83
N LEU A 172 0.46 -0.61 -6.86
CA LEU A 172 -0.22 0.67 -6.65
C LEU A 172 0.05 1.66 -7.80
N ALA A 173 1.18 1.53 -8.50
CA ALA A 173 1.50 2.36 -9.66
C ALA A 173 0.55 2.14 -10.85
N PHE A 174 -0.25 1.08 -10.83
CA PHE A 174 -1.19 0.71 -11.89
C PHE A 174 -2.66 0.71 -11.41
N SER A 175 -2.90 0.32 -10.16
CA SER A 175 -4.25 0.04 -9.66
C SER A 175 -5.02 1.26 -9.17
N LEU A 176 -4.33 2.34 -8.78
CA LEU A 176 -4.97 3.54 -8.25
C LEU A 176 -5.86 4.25 -9.31
N PRO A 177 -6.90 5.01 -8.90
CA PRO A 177 -7.79 5.72 -9.83
C PRO A 177 -7.06 6.68 -10.77
N ASN A 178 -6.07 7.42 -10.25
CA ASN A 178 -5.21 8.31 -11.02
C ASN A 178 -3.75 7.78 -11.01
N ALA A 179 -3.60 6.50 -11.30
CA ALA A 179 -2.31 5.82 -11.34
C ALA A 179 -1.30 6.54 -12.26
N PRO A 180 0.00 6.65 -11.86
CA PRO A 180 1.02 7.30 -12.68
C PRO A 180 1.39 6.50 -13.94
N MET A 181 1.04 5.22 -14.01
CA MET A 181 1.34 4.33 -15.13
C MET A 181 0.14 3.48 -15.50
N GLU A 182 0.01 3.21 -16.80
CA GLU A 182 -0.87 2.15 -17.29
C GLU A 182 -0.21 0.78 -17.08
N PRO A 183 -0.99 -0.26 -16.75
CA PRO A 183 -0.44 -1.59 -16.60
C PRO A 183 0.03 -2.17 -17.94
N ASP A 184 1.18 -2.84 -17.91
CA ASP A 184 1.65 -3.69 -19.01
C ASP A 184 1.33 -5.16 -18.72
N ALA A 185 0.67 -5.84 -19.65
CA ALA A 185 0.24 -7.22 -19.46
C ALA A 185 1.43 -8.17 -19.22
N ALA A 186 2.54 -7.98 -19.94
CA ALA A 186 3.72 -8.82 -19.79
C ALA A 186 4.41 -8.59 -18.42
N MET A 187 4.45 -7.34 -17.95
CA MET A 187 4.92 -6.99 -16.61
C MET A 187 4.06 -7.61 -15.51
N LEU A 188 2.73 -7.50 -15.62
CA LEU A 188 1.81 -8.11 -14.65
C LEU A 188 1.90 -9.63 -14.61
N GLN A 189 2.17 -10.27 -15.76
CA GLN A 189 2.44 -11.70 -15.82
C GLN A 189 3.72 -12.04 -15.06
N ARG A 190 4.84 -11.34 -15.32
CA ARG A 190 6.11 -11.57 -14.59
C ARG A 190 5.98 -11.36 -13.09
N ILE A 191 5.25 -10.33 -12.65
CA ILE A 191 4.97 -10.08 -11.24
C ILE A 191 4.16 -11.24 -10.66
N GLY A 192 3.13 -11.69 -11.38
CA GLY A 192 2.29 -12.83 -10.99
C GLY A 192 3.08 -14.12 -10.85
N ASP A 193 3.88 -14.48 -11.86
CA ASP A 193 4.70 -15.69 -11.89
C ASP A 193 5.65 -15.78 -10.68
N ALA A 194 6.13 -14.64 -10.20
CA ALA A 194 7.06 -14.55 -9.09
C ALA A 194 6.37 -14.50 -7.71
N LEU A 195 5.35 -13.67 -7.58
CA LEU A 195 4.83 -13.24 -6.28
C LEU A 195 3.47 -13.86 -5.95
N LEU A 196 2.65 -14.19 -6.94
CA LEU A 196 1.30 -14.69 -6.70
C LEU A 196 1.34 -16.06 -6.02
N THR A 197 0.42 -16.23 -5.08
CA THR A 197 0.06 -17.48 -4.42
C THR A 197 -1.46 -17.60 -4.45
N PRO A 198 -2.04 -18.76 -4.08
CA PRO A 198 -3.49 -18.89 -3.94
C PRO A 198 -4.13 -17.90 -2.94
N PHE A 199 -3.33 -17.32 -2.03
CA PHE A 199 -3.82 -16.51 -0.91
C PHE A 199 -3.38 -15.05 -0.95
N GLY A 200 -2.80 -14.58 -2.05
CA GLY A 200 -2.26 -13.21 -2.15
C GLY A 200 -0.85 -13.20 -2.71
N LEU A 201 -0.12 -12.10 -2.52
CA LEU A 201 1.21 -11.92 -3.07
C LEU A 201 2.29 -11.98 -1.98
N ARG A 202 3.41 -12.63 -2.31
CA ARG A 202 4.64 -12.55 -1.51
C ARG A 202 5.15 -11.11 -1.47
N SER A 203 5.64 -10.69 -0.31
CA SER A 203 6.25 -9.38 -0.10
C SER A 203 7.63 -9.19 -0.75
N LEU A 204 8.28 -10.29 -1.15
CA LEU A 204 9.55 -10.31 -1.87
C LEU A 204 9.63 -11.56 -2.77
N ALA A 205 10.27 -11.45 -3.93
CA ALA A 205 10.47 -12.58 -4.84
C ALA A 205 11.32 -13.71 -4.20
N PRO A 206 10.98 -15.00 -4.42
CA PRO A 206 11.64 -16.13 -3.77
C PRO A 206 13.15 -16.29 -4.01
N TRP A 207 13.67 -15.69 -5.08
CA TRP A 207 15.09 -15.75 -5.44
C TRP A 207 15.88 -14.52 -4.97
N ALA A 208 15.22 -13.51 -4.42
CA ALA A 208 15.88 -12.30 -3.98
C ALA A 208 16.66 -12.55 -2.68
N GLU A 209 17.76 -11.82 -2.52
CA GLU A 209 18.50 -11.80 -1.27
C GLU A 209 17.60 -11.34 -0.11
N GLY A 210 17.72 -12.02 1.03
CA GLY A 210 16.91 -11.75 2.21
C GLY A 210 15.54 -12.44 2.22
N TYR A 211 15.18 -13.25 1.20
CA TYR A 211 13.90 -13.94 1.18
C TYR A 211 13.71 -14.89 2.40
N GLY A 212 12.70 -14.60 3.21
CA GLY A 212 12.23 -15.38 4.35
C GLY A 212 11.03 -16.26 3.96
N PRO A 213 11.19 -17.59 3.82
CA PRO A 213 10.13 -18.48 3.34
C PRO A 213 9.02 -18.76 4.36
N SER A 214 9.26 -18.50 5.64
CA SER A 214 8.36 -18.84 6.74
C SER A 214 8.26 -17.69 7.73
N HIS A 215 7.02 -17.36 8.12
CA HIS A 215 6.70 -16.40 9.18
C HIS A 215 6.33 -17.15 10.48
N ASP A 216 7.30 -17.84 11.07
CA ASP A 216 7.18 -18.60 12.32
C ASP A 216 8.47 -18.51 13.16
N GLY A 217 8.47 -19.21 14.30
CA GLY A 217 9.60 -19.25 15.21
C GLY A 217 9.59 -18.11 16.23
N THR A 218 10.79 -17.61 16.54
CA THR A 218 11.02 -16.52 17.49
C THR A 218 10.43 -15.20 16.98
N LEU A 219 10.34 -14.20 17.87
CA LEU A 219 9.91 -12.87 17.47
C LEU A 219 10.83 -12.29 16.37
N ALA A 220 12.15 -12.40 16.54
CA ALA A 220 13.12 -11.90 15.57
C ALA A 220 13.01 -12.59 14.20
N GLU A 221 12.79 -13.90 14.16
CA GLU A 221 12.60 -14.65 12.90
C GLU A 221 11.32 -14.22 12.18
N ARG A 222 10.23 -14.02 12.93
CA ARG A 222 8.96 -13.53 12.40
C ARG A 222 9.08 -12.11 11.86
N ASP A 223 9.63 -11.19 12.66
CA ASP A 223 9.83 -9.80 12.27
C ASP A 223 10.74 -9.68 11.04
N TYR A 224 11.78 -10.53 10.95
CA TYR A 224 12.62 -10.61 9.77
C TYR A 224 11.83 -11.06 8.52
N ALA A 225 11.03 -12.13 8.63
CA ALA A 225 10.28 -12.66 7.50
C ALA A 225 9.05 -11.81 7.11
N TYR A 226 8.54 -10.96 8.01
CA TYR A 226 7.24 -10.29 7.92
C TYR A 226 7.00 -9.56 6.60
N HIS A 227 8.04 -8.89 6.08
CA HIS A 227 8.03 -8.24 4.76
C HIS A 227 9.09 -8.77 3.81
N GLN A 228 9.66 -9.96 4.07
CA GLN A 228 10.73 -10.54 3.28
C GLN A 228 10.32 -11.82 2.54
N GLY A 229 9.03 -12.05 2.28
CA GLY A 229 8.58 -13.24 1.56
C GLY A 229 7.23 -13.75 2.01
N THR A 230 6.83 -13.40 3.23
CA THR A 230 5.48 -13.58 3.77
C THR A 230 4.43 -13.11 2.76
N VAL A 231 3.38 -13.90 2.60
CA VAL A 231 2.25 -13.63 1.72
C VAL A 231 1.28 -12.68 2.42
N TRP A 232 0.84 -11.65 1.70
CA TRP A 232 -0.13 -10.67 2.18
C TRP A 232 -1.39 -10.71 1.30
N PRO A 233 -2.55 -11.13 1.85
CA PRO A 233 -3.80 -11.24 1.11
C PRO A 233 -4.30 -9.94 0.51
N TRP A 234 -4.18 -8.81 1.21
CA TRP A 234 -4.72 -7.53 0.74
C TRP A 234 -4.14 -7.09 -0.62
N LEU A 235 -2.91 -7.52 -0.95
CA LEU A 235 -2.25 -7.22 -2.22
C LEU A 235 -2.94 -7.86 -3.43
N ILE A 236 -3.80 -8.85 -3.23
CA ILE A 236 -4.60 -9.43 -4.31
C ILE A 236 -5.43 -8.36 -5.02
N GLY A 237 -5.89 -7.35 -4.28
CA GLY A 237 -6.79 -6.37 -4.85
C GLY A 237 -6.09 -5.37 -5.77
N PRO A 238 -4.96 -4.73 -5.40
CA PRO A 238 -4.15 -4.00 -6.36
C PRO A 238 -3.79 -4.84 -7.59
N TYR A 239 -3.45 -6.12 -7.41
CA TYR A 239 -3.13 -7.02 -8.52
C TYR A 239 -4.33 -7.26 -9.45
N ALA A 240 -5.50 -7.59 -8.89
CA ALA A 240 -6.73 -7.83 -9.63
C ALA A 240 -7.18 -6.57 -10.39
N THR A 241 -7.13 -5.39 -9.74
CA THR A 241 -7.45 -4.12 -10.41
C THR A 241 -6.51 -3.85 -11.58
N ALA A 242 -5.20 -4.05 -11.39
CA ALA A 242 -4.21 -3.83 -12.45
C ALA A 242 -4.42 -4.80 -13.63
N ARG A 243 -4.72 -6.07 -13.34
CA ARG A 243 -5.06 -7.07 -14.37
C ARG A 243 -6.32 -6.71 -15.14
N ALA A 244 -7.41 -6.33 -14.44
CA ALA A 244 -8.64 -5.91 -15.07
C ALA A 244 -8.42 -4.71 -16.01
N LYS A 245 -7.65 -3.70 -15.58
CA LYS A 245 -7.26 -2.55 -16.42
C LYS A 245 -6.43 -2.95 -17.65
N ALA A 246 -5.61 -4.00 -17.54
CA ALA A 246 -4.83 -4.55 -18.66
C ALA A 246 -5.62 -5.51 -19.57
N GLY A 247 -6.91 -5.75 -19.29
CA GLY A 247 -7.71 -6.73 -20.02
C GLY A 247 -7.31 -8.19 -19.76
N LEU A 248 -6.66 -8.47 -18.62
CA LEU A 248 -6.27 -9.82 -18.21
C LEU A 248 -7.35 -10.48 -17.34
N PRO A 249 -7.49 -11.82 -17.38
CA PRO A 249 -8.45 -12.53 -16.53
C PRO A 249 -8.19 -12.34 -15.03
N VAL A 250 -9.27 -12.31 -14.24
CA VAL A 250 -9.26 -12.12 -12.77
C VAL A 250 -10.09 -13.15 -12.01
N ASP A 251 -10.82 -14.02 -12.71
CA ASP A 251 -11.81 -14.97 -12.21
C ASP A 251 -11.22 -16.01 -11.23
N GLU A 252 -10.00 -16.49 -11.50
CA GLU A 252 -9.37 -17.50 -10.65
C GLU A 252 -8.56 -16.93 -9.47
N LEU A 253 -8.36 -15.61 -9.42
CA LEU A 253 -7.47 -14.99 -8.42
C LEU A 253 -7.95 -15.17 -6.98
N LEU A 254 -9.26 -15.33 -6.77
CA LEU A 254 -9.88 -15.32 -5.45
C LEU A 254 -10.19 -16.73 -4.93
N VAL A 255 -9.97 -17.78 -5.73
CA VAL A 255 -10.38 -19.16 -5.37
C VAL A 255 -9.73 -19.61 -4.06
N GLY A 256 -8.43 -19.38 -3.88
CA GLY A 256 -7.74 -19.75 -2.65
C GLY A 256 -8.17 -18.92 -1.45
N LEU A 257 -8.43 -17.62 -1.64
CA LEU A 257 -8.95 -16.74 -0.57
C LEU A 257 -10.38 -17.08 -0.15
N LEU A 258 -11.23 -17.54 -1.08
CA LEU A 258 -12.56 -18.03 -0.75
C LEU A 258 -12.50 -19.35 0.04
N ALA A 259 -11.57 -20.24 -0.30
CA ALA A 259 -11.31 -21.44 0.49
C ALA A 259 -10.77 -21.11 1.88
N HIS A 260 -9.92 -20.08 1.99
CA HIS A 260 -9.35 -19.58 3.25
C HIS A 260 -10.43 -19.14 4.26
N LEU A 261 -11.63 -18.73 3.81
CA LEU A 261 -12.73 -18.39 4.72
C LEU A 261 -13.15 -19.54 5.67
N GLY A 262 -12.82 -20.79 5.32
CA GLY A 262 -13.05 -21.98 6.14
C GLY A 262 -11.90 -22.34 7.06
N ASP A 263 -10.79 -21.60 7.05
CA ASP A 263 -9.56 -21.88 7.80
C ASP A 263 -9.08 -20.62 8.56
N TYR A 264 -8.25 -20.81 9.59
CA TYR A 264 -7.55 -19.75 10.36
C TYR A 264 -8.30 -18.41 10.48
N GLY A 265 -9.36 -18.40 11.30
CA GLY A 265 -10.28 -17.26 11.44
C GLY A 265 -11.54 -17.45 10.60
N LEU A 266 -12.48 -18.25 11.11
CA LEU A 266 -13.71 -18.62 10.39
C LEU A 266 -14.49 -17.40 9.88
N GLY A 267 -14.80 -17.40 8.59
CA GLY A 267 -15.53 -16.34 7.91
C GLY A 267 -14.70 -15.07 7.66
N SER A 268 -13.38 -15.16 7.77
CA SER A 268 -12.45 -14.03 7.62
C SER A 268 -11.25 -14.39 6.77
N VAL A 269 -10.46 -13.37 6.43
CA VAL A 269 -9.15 -13.52 5.79
C VAL A 269 -8.08 -13.04 6.77
N SER A 270 -7.03 -13.84 6.91
CA SER A 270 -5.91 -13.55 7.79
C SER A 270 -5.06 -12.39 7.26
N GLU A 271 -4.19 -11.90 8.12
CA GLU A 271 -3.23 -10.86 7.80
C GLU A 271 -2.10 -11.36 6.92
N THR A 272 -1.56 -12.54 7.23
CA THR A 272 -0.38 -13.10 6.57
C THR A 272 -0.47 -14.61 6.40
N LEU A 273 0.33 -15.14 5.49
CA LEU A 273 0.60 -16.57 5.33
C LEU A 273 2.08 -16.80 5.00
N HIS A 274 2.60 -18.01 5.23
CA HIS A 274 3.97 -18.38 4.85
C HIS A 274 4.24 -18.15 3.36
N GLY A 275 5.45 -17.67 3.03
CA GLY A 275 5.91 -17.47 1.65
C GLY A 275 6.09 -18.77 0.86
N SER A 276 6.44 -19.85 1.55
CA SER A 276 6.62 -21.19 0.99
C SER A 276 5.33 -22.01 1.03
N ALA A 277 5.17 -22.91 0.06
CA ALA A 277 4.08 -23.89 0.07
C ALA A 277 4.20 -24.79 1.34
N PRO A 278 3.09 -25.16 2.00
CA PRO A 278 1.70 -25.02 1.55
C PRO A 278 1.02 -23.69 1.91
N HIS A 279 1.76 -22.64 2.27
CA HIS A 279 1.23 -21.32 2.62
C HIS A 279 0.30 -21.33 3.84
N GLY A 280 0.71 -21.99 4.94
CA GLY A 280 -0.07 -21.95 6.18
C GLY A 280 -0.29 -20.51 6.66
N ALA A 281 -1.47 -20.24 7.22
CA ALA A 281 -1.85 -18.92 7.67
C ALA A 281 -1.18 -18.53 9.00
N THR A 282 -0.87 -17.23 9.14
CA THR A 282 -0.14 -16.65 10.28
C THR A 282 -0.70 -15.27 10.64
N GLY A 283 -0.12 -14.63 11.66
CA GLY A 283 -0.49 -13.27 12.06
C GLY A 283 -1.93 -13.16 12.57
N CYS A 284 -2.54 -11.97 12.44
CA CYS A 284 -3.91 -11.74 12.86
C CYS A 284 -4.91 -12.57 12.01
N PRO A 285 -5.80 -13.39 12.61
CA PRO A 285 -6.79 -14.17 11.87
C PRO A 285 -7.94 -13.31 11.29
N PHE A 286 -8.17 -12.11 11.84
CA PHE A 286 -9.28 -11.22 11.45
C PHE A 286 -8.76 -9.87 10.96
N GLN A 287 -8.29 -9.81 9.72
CA GLN A 287 -7.61 -8.62 9.23
C GLN A 287 -8.43 -7.79 8.25
N ALA A 288 -8.69 -6.53 8.63
CA ALA A 288 -9.62 -5.63 7.95
C ALA A 288 -9.27 -5.40 6.46
N TRP A 289 -8.03 -5.05 6.14
CA TRP A 289 -7.62 -4.79 4.75
C TRP A 289 -7.67 -6.03 3.85
N SER A 290 -7.43 -7.23 4.40
CA SER A 290 -7.46 -8.48 3.66
C SER A 290 -8.89 -8.83 3.27
N VAL A 291 -9.82 -8.73 4.23
CA VAL A 291 -11.25 -8.92 4.00
C VAL A 291 -11.80 -7.86 3.04
N ALA A 292 -11.40 -6.60 3.21
CA ALA A 292 -11.85 -5.50 2.37
C ALA A 292 -11.42 -5.70 0.90
N GLU A 293 -10.17 -6.09 0.66
CA GLU A 293 -9.66 -6.29 -0.70
C GLU A 293 -10.22 -7.56 -1.36
N LEU A 294 -10.52 -8.63 -0.60
CA LEU A 294 -11.30 -9.76 -1.12
C LEU A 294 -12.69 -9.30 -1.58
N GLY A 295 -13.42 -8.58 -0.73
CA GLY A 295 -14.75 -8.07 -1.06
C GLY A 295 -14.74 -7.10 -2.24
N ARG A 296 -13.72 -6.23 -2.32
CA ARG A 296 -13.55 -5.28 -3.43
C ARG A 296 -13.22 -5.98 -4.75
N SER A 297 -12.36 -7.00 -4.70
CA SER A 297 -11.94 -7.73 -5.90
C SER A 297 -13.02 -8.65 -6.44
N SER A 298 -13.93 -9.12 -5.59
CA SER A 298 -15.09 -9.94 -5.99
C SER A 298 -16.11 -9.18 -6.85
N ALA A 299 -15.99 -7.85 -6.92
CA ALA A 299 -16.86 -6.98 -7.71
C ALA A 299 -16.24 -6.54 -9.06
N LEU A 300 -15.07 -7.07 -9.42
CA LEU A 300 -14.37 -6.79 -10.68
C LEU A 300 -14.86 -7.65 -11.84
#